data_AF-A0A9E2YZD7-F1
#
_entry.id   AF-A0A9E2YZD7-F1
#
_cell.length_a   1.000
_cell.length_b   1.000
_cell.length_c   1.000
_cell.angle_alpha   90.00
_cell.angle_beta   90.00
_cell.angle_gamma   90.00
#
_symmetry.space_group_name_H-M   'P 1'
#
loop_
_entity.id
_entity.type
_entity.pdbx_description
1 polymer ?
#
loop_
_entity_poly.entity_id
_entity_poly.type
_entity_poly.pdbx_seq_one_letter_code
_entity_poly.pdbx_strand_id
1 'polypeptide(L)' 'MSDSYIIEVSSQAAGIVVRDASGYRFFAASQPFYRLDGRLFRRVVDAQ' A
#
# COMPACT_ATOMS: atom_id res chain seq x y z
N MET A 1 2.79 17.38 -4.32
CA MET A 1 1.54 16.70 -3.91
C MET A 1 1.88 15.24 -3.76
N SER A 2 1.74 14.69 -2.56
CA SER A 2 1.98 13.27 -2.32
C SER A 2 0.68 12.53 -2.62
N ASP A 3 0.67 11.69 -3.65
CA ASP A 3 -0.48 10.82 -3.93
C ASP A 3 -0.44 9.66 -2.94
N SER A 4 -1.51 9.53 -2.16
CA SER A 4 -1.70 8.46 -1.19
C SER A 4 -3.01 7.74 -1.46
N TYR A 5 -2.98 6.42 -1.45
CA TYR A 5 -4.12 5.56 -1.78
C TYR A 5 -4.40 4.63 -0.61
N ILE A 6 -5.66 4.52 -0.21
CA ILE A 6 -6.08 3.50 0.76
C ILE A 6 -6.41 2.23 -0.01
N ILE A 7 -5.86 1.11 0.44
CA ILE A 7 -6.18 -0.21 -0.10
C ILE A 7 -7.11 -0.91 0.89
N GLU A 8 -8.28 -1.31 0.40
CA GLU A 8 -9.30 -2.01 1.17
C GLU A 8 -9.54 -3.39 0.57
N VAL A 9 -9.54 -4.41 1.43
CA VAL A 9 -9.81 -5.80 1.05
C VAL A 9 -10.91 -6.32 1.96
N SER A 10 -11.96 -6.88 1.38
CA SER A 10 -13.10 -7.45 2.12
C SER A 10 -13.72 -6.49 3.15
N SER A 11 -13.86 -5.20 2.80
CA SER A 11 -14.35 -4.14 3.69
C SER A 11 -13.48 -3.84 4.92
N GLN A 12 -12.21 -4.26 4.89
CA GLN A 12 -11.21 -3.91 5.89
C GLN A 12 -10.06 -3.14 5.23
N ALA A 13 -9.56 -2.11 5.92
CA ALA A 13 -8.34 -1.43 5.49
C ALA A 13 -7.17 -2.41 5.52
N ALA A 14 -6.65 -2.75 4.35
CA ALA A 14 -5.44 -3.56 4.21
C ALA A 14 -4.20 -2.71 4.52
N GLY A 15 -4.20 -1.46 4.06
CA GLY A 15 -3.09 -0.53 4.25
C GLY A 15 -3.21 0.74 3.44
N ILE A 16 -2.14 1.54 3.46
CA ILE A 16 -1.98 2.75 2.66
C ILE A 16 -0.78 2.60 1.72
N VAL A 17 -0.94 3.05 0.49
CA VAL A 17 0.12 3.15 -0.50
C VAL A 17 0.51 4.61 -0.65
N VAL A 18 1.78 4.92 -0.45
CA VAL A 18 2.32 6.27 -0.60
C VAL A 18 3.24 6.32 -1.82
N ARG A 19 3.06 7.32 -2.67
CA ARG A 19 3.98 7.60 -3.79
C ARG A 19 5.29 8.16 -3.26
N ASP A 20 6.39 7.47 -3.52
CA ASP A 20 7.77 7.85 -3.22
C ASP A 20 8.53 8.17 -4.53
N ALA A 21 9.73 8.76 -4.42
CA ALA A 21 10.60 9.03 -5.58
C ALA A 21 10.91 7.76 -6.40
N SER A 22 10.92 6.59 -5.75
CA SER A 22 11.27 5.31 -6.38
C SER A 22 10.07 4.46 -6.82
N GLY A 23 8.84 4.89 -6.54
CA GLY A 23 7.63 4.11 -6.85
C GLY A 23 6.52 4.28 -5.80
N TYR A 24 5.90 3.17 -5.41
CA TYR A 24 4.78 3.15 -4.46
C TYR A 24 5.10 2.22 -3.31
N ARG A 25 5.13 2.73 -2.08
CA ARG A 25 5.40 1.91 -0.88
C ARG A 25 4.10 1.62 -0.15
N PHE A 26 3.87 0.36 0.17
CA PHE A 26 2.72 -0.09 0.96
C PHE A 26 3.05 -0.10 2.46
N PHE A 27 2.11 0.33 3.28
CA PHE A 27 2.16 0.25 4.75
C PHE A 27 0.90 -0.45 5.24
N ALA A 28 1.07 -1.55 5.96
CA ALA A 28 -0.01 -2.41 6.38
C ALA A 28 -0.78 -1.81 7.57
N ALA A 29 -2.11 -1.89 7.52
CA ALA A 29 -2.98 -1.46 8.62
C ALA A 29 -3.37 -2.60 9.57
N SER A 30 -3.15 -3.87 9.17
CA SER A 30 -3.46 -5.03 10.02
C SER A 30 -2.52 -6.22 9.77
N GLN A 31 -2.40 -7.07 10.79
CA GLN A 31 -1.47 -8.20 10.84
C GLN A 31 -1.50 -9.15 9.62
N PRO A 32 -2.66 -9.45 9.00
CA PRO A 32 -2.72 -10.27 7.79
C PRO A 32 -1.90 -9.70 6.61
N PHE A 33 -1.70 -8.38 6.57
CA PHE A 33 -1.03 -7.69 5.48
C PHE A 33 0.42 -7.30 5.79
N TYR A 34 0.94 -7.64 6.98
CA TYR A 34 2.32 -7.30 7.38
C TYR A 34 3.39 -7.89 6.46
N ARG A 35 3.08 -8.99 5.74
CA ARG A 35 3.97 -9.52 4.68
C ARG A 35 4.22 -8.52 3.55
N LEU A 36 3.29 -7.62 3.30
CA LEU A 36 3.37 -6.60 2.26
C LEU A 36 3.93 -5.28 2.78
N ASP A 37 4.08 -5.13 4.10
CA ASP A 37 4.56 -3.90 4.72
C ASP A 37 5.95 -3.50 4.21
N GLY A 38 6.11 -2.24 3.83
CA GLY A 38 7.34 -1.69 3.28
C GLY A 38 7.68 -2.12 1.84
N ARG A 39 6.90 -3.05 1.22
CA ARG A 39 7.14 -3.46 -0.16
C ARG A 39 6.97 -2.28 -1.11
N LEU A 40 7.88 -2.22 -2.06
CA LEU A 40 7.91 -1.19 -3.10
C LEU A 40 7.36 -1.78 -4.40
N PHE A 41 6.39 -1.09 -4.97
CA PHE A 41 5.71 -1.45 -6.20
C PHE A 41 6.00 -0.39 -7.26
N ARG A 42 6.11 -0.81 -8.52
CA ARG A 42 6.32 0.13 -9.63
C ARG A 42 5.05 0.90 -9.97
N ARG A 43 3.87 0.32 -9.69
CA ARG A 43 2.55 0.90 -9.94
C ARG A 43 1.63 0.61 -8.76
N VAL A 44 0.66 1.49 -8.52
CA VAL A 44 -0.36 1.32 -7.45
C VAL A 44 -1.16 0.03 -7.64
N VAL A 45 -1.50 -0.31 -8.90
CA VAL A 45 -2.27 -1.53 -9.23
C VAL A 45 -1.60 -2.83 -8.77
N ASP A 46 -0.27 -2.83 -8.63
CA ASP A 46 0.47 -4.01 -8.17
C ASP A 46 0.37 -4.20 -6.64
N ALA A 47 -0.18 -3.21 -5.92
CA ALA A 47 -0.34 -3.18 -4.47
C ALA A 47 -1.78 -3.40 -3.98
N GLN A 48 -2.71 -3.75 -4.90
CA GLN A 48 -4.11 -4.03 -4.60
C GLN A 48 -4.34 -5.48 -4.18
#